data_AF-A0A549T5T5-F1
#
_entry.id   AF-A0A549T5T5-F1
#
_cell.length_a   1.000
_cell.length_b   1.000
_cell.length_c   1.000
_cell.angle_alpha   90.00
_cell.angle_beta   90.00
_cell.angle_gamma   90.00
#
_symmetry.space_group_name_H-M   'P 1'
#
loop_
_entity.id
_entity.type
_entity.pdbx_description
1 polymer ?
#
loop_
_entity_poly.entity_id
_entity_poly.type
_entity_poly.pdbx_seq_one_letter_code
_entity_poly.pdbx_strand_id
1 'polypeptide(L)' 'MSTWTVTDDWPHPVPVTQAEIEVFEQWFGDLFDELFGSEG' A
#
# COMPACT_ATOMS: atom_id res chain seq x y z
N MET A 1 35.81 8.45 -10.72
CA MET A 1 34.53 7.71 -10.77
C MET A 1 33.87 7.87 -9.43
N SER A 2 32.67 8.44 -9.38
CA SER A 2 31.91 8.59 -8.12
C SER A 2 31.13 7.30 -7.86
N THR A 3 31.34 6.68 -6.70
CA THR A 3 30.55 5.53 -6.26
C THR A 3 29.21 6.05 -5.76
N TRP A 4 28.10 5.64 -6.38
CA TRP A 4 26.76 5.94 -5.87
C TRP A 4 26.33 4.74 -5.02
N THR A 5 26.09 4.97 -3.74
CA THR A 5 25.50 4.00 -2.82
C THR A 5 23.98 4.10 -2.87
N VAL A 6 23.31 3.01 -3.24
CA VAL A 6 21.86 2.86 -3.07
C VAL A 6 21.63 2.44 -1.63
N THR A 7 20.97 3.30 -0.85
CA THR A 7 20.59 3.00 0.54
C THR A 7 19.09 2.78 0.59
N ASP A 8 18.67 1.71 1.25
CA ASP A 8 17.27 1.45 1.56
C ASP A 8 16.86 2.26 2.79
N ASP A 9 16.79 3.59 2.62
CA ASP A 9 16.41 4.56 3.68
C ASP A 9 14.88 4.66 3.82
N TRP A 10 14.17 3.54 3.68
CA TRP A 10 12.72 3.53 3.81
C TRP A 10 12.29 3.74 5.26
N PRO A 11 11.22 4.51 5.51
CA PRO A 11 10.71 4.70 6.85
C PRO A 11 10.23 3.36 7.42
N HIS A 12 10.24 3.26 8.74
CA HIS A 12 9.66 2.11 9.41
C HIS A 12 8.18 1.94 9.00
N PRO A 13 7.73 0.68 8.80
CA PRO A 13 6.33 0.42 8.51
C PRO A 13 5.42 1.09 9.53
N VAL A 14 4.45 1.86 9.04
CA VAL A 14 3.46 2.50 9.90
C VAL A 14 2.45 1.42 10.32
N PRO A 15 2.23 1.19 11.63
CA PRO A 15 1.24 0.22 12.08
C PRO A 15 -0.17 0.71 11.70
N VAL A 16 -0.95 -0.16 11.08
CA VAL A 16 -2.34 0.09 10.71
C VAL A 16 -3.25 -0.78 11.57
N THR A 17 -4.34 -0.21 12.05
CA THR A 17 -5.37 -0.87 12.86
C THR A 17 -6.48 -1.46 12.00
N GLN A 18 -7.23 -2.43 12.54
CA GLN A 18 -8.37 -3.02 11.83
C GLN A 18 -9.44 -1.98 11.48
N ALA A 19 -9.70 -1.03 12.39
CA ALA A 19 -10.68 0.03 12.15
C ALA A 19 -10.26 0.97 11.00
N GLU A 20 -8.96 1.22 10.84
CA GLU A 20 -8.46 1.99 9.69
C GLU A 20 -8.64 1.20 8.39
N ILE A 21 -8.36 -0.11 8.39
CA ILE A 21 -8.58 -0.97 7.21
C ILE A 21 -10.05 -0.93 6.76
N GLU A 22 -11.00 -1.06 7.70
CA GLU A 22 -12.43 -1.00 7.40
C GLU A 22 -12.85 0.33 6.76
N VAL A 23 -12.30 1.45 7.24
CA VAL A 23 -12.53 2.76 6.62
C VAL A 23 -11.94 2.81 5.21
N PHE A 24 -10.72 2.31 5.01
CA PHE A 24 -10.13 2.27 3.66
C PHE A 24 -10.98 1.42 2.70
N GLU A 25 -11.41 0.24 3.12
CA GLU A 25 -12.25 -0.65 2.31
C GLU A 25 -13.64 -0.05 2.02
N GLN A 26 -14.23 0.69 2.95
CA GLN A 26 -15.54 1.32 2.72
C GLN A 26 -15.52 2.41 1.64
N TRP A 27 -14.39 3.09 1.45
CA TRP A 27 -14.25 4.16 0.44
C TRP A 27 -13.61 3.69 -0.86
N PHE A 28 -12.74 2.69 -0.80
CA PHE A 28 -11.95 2.21 -1.94
C PHE A 28 -12.30 0.79 -2.39
N GLY A 29 -13.21 0.09 -1.71
CA GLY A 29 -13.60 -1.29 -2.03
C GLY A 29 -14.03 -1.44 -3.48
N ASP A 30 -14.96 -0.62 -3.94
CA ASP A 30 -15.44 -0.65 -5.34
C ASP A 30 -14.33 -0.36 -6.35
N LEU A 31 -13.38 0.53 -6.02
CA LEU A 31 -12.23 0.85 -6.87
C LEU A 31 -11.24 -0.32 -6.93
N PHE A 32 -11.01 -1.00 -5.81
CA PHE A 32 -10.14 -2.17 -5.79
C PHE A 32 -10.77 -3.38 -6.48
N ASP A 33 -12.08 -3.56 -6.35
CA ASP A 33 -12.82 -4.55 -7.11
C ASP A 33 -12.78 -4.25 -8.62
N GLU A 34 -12.80 -2.99 -9.04
CA GLU A 34 -12.60 -2.61 -10.45
C GLU A 34 -11.17 -2.85 -10.95
N LEU A 35 -10.16 -2.48 -10.14
CA LEU A 35 -8.75 -2.57 -10.52
C LEU A 35 -8.19 -4.00 -10.48
N PHE A 36 -8.71 -4.84 -9.57
CA PHE A 36 -8.16 -6.15 -9.28
C PHE A 36 -9.19 -7.29 -9.41
N GLY A 37 -10.48 -6.99 -9.59
CA GLY A 37 -11.56 -7.98 -9.60
C GLY A 37 -11.78 -8.73 -10.92
N SER A 38 -10.75 -8.88 -11.76
CA SER A 38 -10.81 -9.86 -12.87
C SER A 38 -9.53 -10.69 -13.01
N GLU A 39 -9.38 -11.67 -12.12
CA GLU A 39 -8.81 -12.98 -12.44
C GLU A 39 -9.82 -14.04 -11.99
N GLY A 40 -10.82 -14.27 -12.84
CA GLY A 40 -11.68 -15.45 -12.79
C GLY A 40 -11.12 -16.57 -13.65
#